data_AF-A0A1H6JPX2-F1
#
_entry.id   AF-A0A1H6JPX2-F1
#
_cell.length_a   1.000
_cell.length_b   1.000
_cell.length_c   1.000
_cell.angle_alpha   90.00
_cell.angle_beta   90.00
_cell.angle_gamma   90.00
#
_symmetry.space_group_name_H-M   'P 1'
#
loop_
_entity.id
_entity.type
_entity.pdbx_description
1 polymer ?
#
loop_
_entity_poly.entity_id
_entity_poly.type
_entity_poly.pdbx_seq_one_letter_code
_entity_poly.pdbx_strand_id
1 'polypeptide(L)'
;MAFSSISPNLADQLRAASTDGDAHRTFEKLVAKAFSRLGCAADWIEGGGDTDIEIRSPEHVVVEVKARSNGKVGALEVTNVDKHRRQRGADHALVVAPGFAPKVIDNAETTELTTIAIDDLIELLDRRDQYAVPPGKTMALLTRSGAFQDDRLDRLDESIHDRIEAGETLLAVIRALERADGVVETAEEVRWIVVGMADSDDTPTTEGVRSALQLLAHPSVGVVERDEAGYRATTDYGNGVQLVQSLGDIVQSPGTTDNSGK
;
A
#
# COMPACT_ATOMS: atom_id res chain seq x y z
N MET A 1 0.66 15.36 -16.64
CA MET A 1 0.29 15.75 -15.27
C MET A 1 1.23 15.02 -14.33
N ALA A 2 1.90 15.74 -13.43
CA ALA A 2 2.91 15.16 -12.55
C ALA A 2 2.21 14.32 -11.46
N PHE A 3 2.34 13.01 -11.53
CA PHE A 3 2.26 12.18 -10.34
C PHE A 3 3.41 12.65 -9.45
N SER A 4 3.09 13.22 -8.29
CA SER A 4 4.10 13.57 -7.31
C SER A 4 4.72 12.26 -6.83
N SER A 5 5.79 11.86 -7.50
CA SER A 5 6.73 10.87 -7.02
C SER A 5 7.12 11.21 -5.59
N ILE A 6 7.44 10.17 -4.82
CA ILE A 6 8.26 10.16 -3.60
C ILE A 6 8.96 11.51 -3.47
N SER A 7 8.81 12.26 -2.37
CA SER A 7 9.71 13.37 -2.15
C SER A 7 11.13 12.79 -2.28
N PRO A 8 11.91 13.06 -3.35
CA PRO A 8 13.09 12.25 -3.71
C PRO A 8 14.07 12.12 -2.55
N ASN A 9 13.98 13.13 -1.68
CA ASN A 9 14.56 13.21 -0.37
C ASN A 9 14.40 11.99 0.56
N LEU A 10 13.26 11.28 0.66
CA LEU A 10 13.12 10.22 1.69
C LEU A 10 13.87 8.93 1.32
N ALA A 11 13.75 8.46 0.08
CA ALA A 11 14.47 7.29 -0.40
C ALA A 11 15.99 7.50 -0.33
N ASP A 12 16.45 8.68 -0.77
CA ASP A 12 17.87 9.05 -0.71
C ASP A 12 18.37 9.17 0.75
N GLN A 13 17.57 9.77 1.64
CA GLN A 13 17.86 9.84 3.07
C GLN A 13 17.97 8.45 3.71
N LEU A 14 17.04 7.54 3.41
CA LEU A 14 17.05 6.17 3.91
C LEU A 14 18.33 5.44 3.49
N ARG A 15 18.66 5.49 2.19
CA ARG A 15 19.89 4.87 1.68
C ARG A 15 21.13 5.44 2.34
N ALA A 16 21.27 6.77 2.36
CA ALA A 16 22.43 7.45 2.94
C ALA A 16 22.60 7.11 4.42
N ALA A 17 21.53 7.24 5.22
CA ALA A 17 21.57 6.98 6.66
C ALA A 17 21.81 5.50 6.98
N SER A 18 21.37 4.57 6.13
CA SER A 18 21.56 3.14 6.35
C SER A 18 23.05 2.74 6.35
N THR A 19 23.87 3.43 5.55
CA THR A 19 25.32 3.17 5.46
C THR A 19 26.16 4.09 6.34
N ASP A 20 25.55 5.06 7.01
CA ASP A 20 26.24 5.99 7.90
C ASP A 20 26.28 5.43 9.33
N GLY A 21 27.48 5.02 9.76
CA GLY A 21 27.72 4.44 11.08
C GLY A 21 27.50 5.41 12.24
N ASP A 22 27.42 6.72 11.99
CA ASP A 22 27.21 7.73 13.03
C ASP A 22 25.76 8.24 13.06
N ALA A 23 24.94 7.88 12.07
CA ALA A 23 23.57 8.37 11.90
C ALA A 23 22.48 7.41 12.41
N HIS A 24 22.78 6.54 13.37
CA HIS A 24 21.86 5.48 13.84
C HIS A 24 20.46 6.02 14.22
N ARG A 25 20.41 7.03 15.09
CA ARG A 25 19.14 7.66 15.50
C ARG A 25 18.39 8.31 14.33
N THR A 26 19.12 8.88 13.38
CA THR A 26 18.51 9.48 12.18
C THR A 26 17.90 8.39 11.31
N PHE A 27 18.59 7.27 11.16
CA PHE A 27 18.13 6.13 10.39
C PHE A 27 16.85 5.51 10.99
N GLU A 28 16.82 5.29 12.30
CA GLU A 28 15.63 4.80 13.01
C GLU A 28 14.40 5.70 12.76
N LYS A 29 14.56 7.02 12.90
CA LYS A 29 13.47 7.98 12.64
C LYS A 29 12.99 7.96 11.18
N LEU A 30 13.91 7.79 10.23
CA LEU A 30 13.56 7.69 8.82
C LEU A 30 12.79 6.41 8.52
N VAL A 31 13.19 5.28 9.11
CA VAL A 31 12.47 4.01 8.98
C VAL A 31 11.08 4.11 9.63
N ALA A 32 10.94 4.74 10.79
CA ALA A 32 9.63 4.98 11.40
C ALA A 32 8.73 5.79 10.46
N LYS A 33 9.27 6.87 9.90
CA LYS A 33 8.57 7.71 8.91
C LYS A 33 8.20 6.93 7.65
N ALA A 34 9.03 5.99 7.20
CA ALA A 34 8.72 5.10 6.08
C ALA A 34 7.51 4.22 6.39
N PHE A 35 7.45 3.58 7.57
CA PHE A 35 6.27 2.81 7.97
C PHE A 35 5.02 3.68 8.13
N SER A 36 5.13 4.91 8.66
CA SER A 36 4.01 5.86 8.66
C SER A 36 3.53 6.18 7.24
N ARG A 37 4.45 6.35 6.28
CA ARG A 37 4.14 6.58 4.85
C ARG A 37 3.46 5.38 4.19
N LEU A 38 3.83 4.16 4.58
CA LEU A 38 3.12 2.93 4.19
C LEU A 38 1.68 2.87 4.74
N GLY A 39 1.31 3.78 5.65
CA GLY A 39 -0.02 3.86 6.26
C GLY A 39 -0.12 3.14 7.61
N CYS A 40 1.01 2.82 8.24
CA CYS A 40 1.05 2.17 9.55
C CYS A 40 1.02 3.21 10.69
N ALA A 41 0.48 2.82 11.84
CA ALA A 41 0.65 3.58 13.08
C ALA A 41 2.00 3.19 13.71
N ALA A 42 3.08 3.85 13.25
CA ALA A 42 4.46 3.56 13.63
C ALA A 42 5.06 4.68 14.50
N ASP A 43 5.68 4.30 15.61
CA ASP A 43 6.32 5.20 16.56
C ASP A 43 7.80 4.84 16.75
N TRP A 44 8.69 5.83 16.61
CA TRP A 44 10.09 5.68 16.99
C TRP A 44 10.22 5.73 18.52
N ILE A 45 11.02 4.83 19.08
CA ILE A 45 11.30 4.71 20.51
C ILE A 45 12.72 5.19 20.76
N GLU A 46 12.86 6.16 21.66
CA GLU A 46 14.18 6.73 21.96
C GLU A 46 14.97 5.86 22.95
N GLY A 47 16.17 5.44 22.56
CA GLY A 47 17.18 4.82 23.43
C GLY A 47 17.52 3.37 23.07
N GLY A 48 18.75 2.94 23.34
CA GLY A 48 19.28 1.64 22.89
C GLY A 48 19.01 0.44 23.81
N GLY A 49 17.91 0.46 24.57
CA GLY A 49 17.56 -0.59 25.55
C GLY A 49 16.25 -1.32 25.27
N ASP A 50 15.61 -1.01 24.16
CA ASP A 50 14.32 -1.53 23.71
C ASP A 50 14.35 -1.64 22.17
N THR A 51 13.24 -2.02 21.55
CA THR A 51 13.09 -1.95 20.10
C THR A 51 13.16 -0.51 19.60
N ASP A 52 13.66 -0.31 18.37
CA ASP A 52 13.83 1.04 17.81
C ASP A 52 12.50 1.67 17.37
N ILE A 53 11.56 0.85 16.87
CA ILE A 53 10.25 1.31 16.38
C ILE A 53 9.18 0.28 16.77
N GLU A 54 8.00 0.77 17.10
CA GLU A 54 6.80 -0.05 17.33
C GLU A 54 5.69 0.35 16.34
N ILE A 55 5.18 -0.64 15.61
CA ILE A 55 4.01 -0.52 14.75
C ILE A 55 2.81 -1.10 15.52
N ARG A 56 1.75 -0.30 15.71
CA ARG A 56 0.57 -0.69 16.49
C ARG A 56 -0.64 -1.07 15.64
N SER A 57 -0.62 -0.72 14.35
CA SER A 57 -1.70 -0.97 13.40
C SER A 57 -1.15 -0.91 11.97
N PRO A 58 -1.62 -1.76 11.04
CA PRO A 58 -2.72 -2.73 11.20
C PRO A 58 -2.37 -3.99 11.99
N GLU A 59 -1.09 -4.28 12.17
CA GLU A 59 -0.57 -5.42 12.96
C GLU A 59 0.35 -4.88 14.06
N HIS A 60 0.49 -5.59 15.20
CA HIS A 60 1.41 -5.19 16.26
C HIS A 60 2.79 -5.79 16.02
N VAL A 61 3.75 -4.95 15.63
CA VAL A 61 5.08 -5.38 15.18
C VAL A 61 6.15 -4.51 15.79
N VAL A 62 7.23 -5.14 16.27
CA VAL A 62 8.46 -4.43 16.66
C VAL A 62 9.45 -4.41 15.51
N VAL A 63 10.18 -3.30 15.36
CA VAL A 63 11.18 -3.15 14.29
C VAL A 63 12.52 -2.75 14.90
N GLU A 64 13.54 -3.47 14.48
CA GLU A 64 14.95 -3.24 14.81
C GLU A 64 15.67 -2.73 13.57
N VAL A 65 16.40 -1.65 13.71
CA VAL A 65 17.08 -0.95 12.62
C VAL A 65 18.59 -1.13 12.79
N LYS A 66 19.27 -1.57 11.73
CA LYS A 66 20.72 -1.82 11.76
C LYS A 66 21.41 -1.07 10.61
N ALA A 67 22.09 0.02 10.92
CA ALA A 67 23.00 0.69 9.99
C ALA A 67 24.31 -0.11 9.83
N ARG A 68 24.88 -0.13 8.61
CA ARG A 68 26.14 -0.84 8.32
C ARG A 68 26.93 -0.12 7.23
N SER A 69 28.13 0.36 7.56
CA SER A 69 29.01 1.06 6.61
C SER A 69 29.50 0.20 5.47
N ASN A 70 29.58 -1.12 5.64
CA ASN A 70 29.87 -2.07 4.58
C ASN A 70 28.62 -2.52 3.79
N GLY A 71 27.46 -1.89 4.05
CA GLY A 71 26.20 -2.13 3.36
C GLY A 71 25.49 -3.45 3.69
N LYS A 72 26.00 -4.28 4.59
CA LYS A 72 25.37 -5.58 4.92
C LYS A 72 25.49 -5.99 6.38
N VAL A 73 24.41 -6.52 6.92
CA VAL A 73 24.40 -7.19 8.23
C VAL A 73 24.84 -8.63 8.09
N GLY A 74 25.94 -9.00 8.75
CA GLY A 74 26.50 -10.36 8.72
C GLY A 74 25.99 -11.30 9.82
N ALA A 75 25.40 -10.77 10.88
CA ALA A 75 24.83 -11.52 12.00
C ALA A 75 23.77 -10.70 12.73
N LEU A 76 22.78 -11.39 13.33
CA LEU A 76 21.70 -10.80 14.11
C LEU A 76 21.71 -11.36 15.53
N GLU A 77 21.46 -10.49 16.52
CA GLU A 77 21.23 -10.88 17.90
C GLU A 77 19.76 -11.27 18.12
N VAL A 78 19.35 -12.38 17.50
CA VAL A 78 17.95 -12.83 17.46
C VAL A 78 17.30 -12.91 18.83
N THR A 79 18.04 -13.39 19.84
CA THR A 79 17.53 -13.50 21.23
C THR A 79 17.13 -12.15 21.82
N ASN A 80 17.86 -11.07 21.50
CA ASN A 80 17.51 -9.73 21.97
C ASN A 80 16.28 -9.19 21.23
N VAL A 81 16.18 -9.41 19.92
CA VAL A 81 15.01 -9.03 19.12
C VAL A 81 13.73 -9.73 19.62
N ASP A 82 13.79 -11.05 19.83
CA ASP A 82 12.66 -11.82 20.35
C ASP A 82 12.30 -11.42 21.78
N LYS A 83 13.30 -11.08 22.61
CA LYS A 83 13.05 -10.51 23.94
C LYS A 83 12.26 -9.19 23.84
N HIS A 84 12.66 -8.25 22.99
CA HIS A 84 11.94 -6.98 22.82
C HIS A 84 10.51 -7.21 22.30
N ARG A 85 10.34 -8.08 21.30
CA ARG A 85 9.02 -8.49 20.78
C ARG A 85 8.10 -8.97 21.88
N ARG A 86 8.57 -9.92 22.72
CA ARG A 86 7.79 -10.47 23.84
C ARG A 86 7.50 -9.44 24.92
N GLN A 87 8.46 -8.56 25.24
CA GLN A 87 8.28 -7.50 26.22
C GLN A 87 7.22 -6.49 25.80
N ARG A 88 7.13 -6.19 24.50
CA ARG A 88 6.12 -5.32 23.92
C ARG A 88 4.79 -6.03 23.63
N GLY A 89 4.76 -7.37 23.68
CA GLY A 89 3.58 -8.17 23.34
C GLY A 89 3.25 -8.18 21.85
N ALA A 90 4.24 -7.88 21.00
CA ALA A 90 4.05 -7.81 19.56
C ALA A 90 3.93 -9.20 18.92
N ASP A 91 3.12 -9.26 17.87
CA ASP A 91 2.84 -10.47 17.11
C ASP A 91 4.07 -10.91 16.29
N HIS A 92 4.84 -9.95 15.79
CA HIS A 92 5.99 -10.22 14.92
C HIS A 92 7.16 -9.27 15.15
N ALA A 93 8.35 -9.64 14.64
CA ALA A 93 9.53 -8.78 14.64
C ALA A 93 10.14 -8.61 13.24
N LEU A 94 10.49 -7.36 12.92
CA LEU A 94 11.16 -6.98 11.69
C LEU A 94 12.57 -6.49 11.98
N VAL A 95 13.51 -6.79 11.09
CA VAL A 95 14.83 -6.17 11.06
C VAL A 95 15.02 -5.44 9.73
N VAL A 96 15.31 -4.15 9.80
CA VAL A 96 15.57 -3.28 8.64
C VAL A 96 17.05 -2.92 8.58
N ALA A 97 17.67 -3.08 7.43
CA ALA A 97 19.09 -2.79 7.23
C ALA A 97 19.39 -2.43 5.77
N PRO A 98 20.57 -1.88 5.42
CA PRO A 98 20.94 -1.65 4.02
C PRO A 98 20.87 -2.95 3.19
N GLY A 99 21.20 -4.07 3.81
CA GLY A 99 21.13 -5.41 3.22
C GLY A 99 21.61 -6.47 4.19
N PHE A 100 21.53 -7.73 3.78
CA PHE A 100 21.86 -8.89 4.61
C PHE A 100 22.83 -9.83 3.92
N ALA A 101 23.70 -10.47 4.69
CA ALA A 101 24.53 -11.56 4.18
C ALA A 101 23.66 -12.81 3.91
N PRO A 102 24.02 -13.68 2.95
CA PRO A 102 23.23 -14.87 2.61
C PRO A 102 22.86 -15.73 3.82
N LYS A 103 23.82 -15.96 4.73
CA LYS A 103 23.56 -16.69 5.98
C LYS A 103 22.44 -16.07 6.82
N VAL A 104 22.30 -14.75 6.86
CA VAL A 104 21.23 -14.10 7.63
C VAL A 104 19.88 -14.28 6.94
N ILE A 105 19.86 -14.17 5.61
CA ILE A 105 18.69 -14.43 4.77
C ILE A 105 18.18 -15.86 4.99
N ASP A 106 19.07 -16.85 4.89
CA ASP A 106 18.74 -18.27 5.03
C ASP A 106 18.20 -18.61 6.44
N ASN A 107 18.66 -17.90 7.47
CA ASN A 107 18.26 -18.15 8.86
C ASN A 107 17.04 -17.33 9.31
N ALA A 108 16.59 -16.35 8.52
CA ALA A 108 15.48 -15.47 8.91
C ALA A 108 14.19 -16.27 9.17
N GLU A 109 13.93 -17.32 8.40
CA GLU A 109 12.74 -18.17 8.58
C GLU A 109 12.80 -18.96 9.89
N THR A 110 13.95 -19.60 10.16
CA THR A 110 14.16 -20.39 11.39
C THR A 110 14.17 -19.52 12.66
N THR A 111 14.40 -18.22 12.51
CA THR A 111 14.46 -17.26 13.63
C THR A 111 13.13 -16.55 13.87
N GLU A 112 12.07 -16.97 13.17
CA GLU A 112 10.70 -16.46 13.30
C GLU A 112 10.57 -14.93 13.13
N LEU A 113 11.55 -14.29 12.47
CA LEU A 113 11.57 -12.86 12.20
C LEU A 113 11.56 -12.61 10.70
N THR A 114 11.37 -11.35 10.30
CA THR A 114 11.53 -10.94 8.90
C THR A 114 12.67 -9.95 8.77
N THR A 115 13.53 -10.16 7.79
CA THR A 115 14.57 -9.21 7.40
C THR A 115 14.17 -8.52 6.12
N ILE A 116 14.22 -7.19 6.07
CA ILE A 116 13.92 -6.41 4.86
C ILE A 116 15.03 -5.41 4.57
N ALA A 117 15.53 -5.41 3.34
CA ALA A 117 16.55 -4.45 2.93
C ALA A 117 15.93 -3.08 2.65
N ILE A 118 16.74 -2.02 2.70
CA ILE A 118 16.25 -0.66 2.46
C ILE A 118 15.70 -0.48 1.05
N ASP A 119 16.31 -1.11 0.04
CA ASP A 119 15.79 -1.03 -1.31
C ASP A 119 14.40 -1.66 -1.44
N ASP A 120 14.17 -2.82 -0.81
CA ASP A 120 12.83 -3.45 -0.78
C ASP A 120 11.80 -2.58 -0.03
N LEU A 121 12.20 -1.92 1.07
CA LEU A 121 11.33 -0.99 1.80
C LEU A 121 10.96 0.22 0.94
N ILE A 122 11.90 0.73 0.15
CA ILE A 122 11.65 1.82 -0.81
C ILE A 122 10.69 1.34 -1.91
N GLU A 123 10.89 0.14 -2.43
CA GLU A 123 9.99 -0.47 -3.41
C GLU A 123 8.54 -0.63 -2.91
N LEU A 124 8.35 -0.90 -1.62
CA LEU A 124 7.04 -0.89 -0.98
C LEU A 124 6.43 0.52 -0.90
N LEU A 125 7.25 1.53 -0.60
CA LEU A 125 6.83 2.94 -0.57
C LEU A 125 6.36 3.41 -1.96
N ASP A 126 7.12 3.07 -2.99
CA ASP A 126 6.82 3.46 -4.37
C ASP A 126 5.47 2.89 -4.82
N ARG A 127 5.24 1.61 -4.52
CA ARG A 127 3.96 0.93 -4.80
C ARG A 127 2.80 1.52 -4.01
N ARG A 128 3.00 1.86 -2.74
CA ARG A 128 1.99 2.55 -1.91
C ARG A 128 1.61 3.90 -2.52
N ASP A 129 2.59 4.71 -2.89
CA ASP A 129 2.38 6.05 -3.45
C ASP A 129 1.72 5.98 -4.84
N GLN A 130 2.09 4.99 -5.66
CA GLN A 130 1.57 4.85 -7.03
C GLN A 130 0.19 4.20 -7.11
N TYR A 131 -0.08 3.16 -6.31
CA TYR A 131 -1.28 2.32 -6.45
C TYR A 131 -2.21 2.34 -5.23
N ALA A 132 -1.92 3.20 -4.24
CA ALA A 132 -2.66 3.33 -3.00
C ALA A 132 -2.88 1.98 -2.28
N VAL A 133 -1.84 1.11 -2.30
CA VAL A 133 -1.87 -0.23 -1.70
C VAL A 133 -2.23 -0.15 -0.22
N PRO A 134 -3.31 -0.78 0.27
CA PRO A 134 -3.70 -0.72 1.68
C PRO A 134 -2.59 -1.25 2.61
N PRO A 135 -2.34 -0.62 3.78
CA PRO A 135 -1.25 -1.02 4.68
C PRO A 135 -1.34 -2.49 5.11
N GLY A 136 -2.56 -3.03 5.27
CA GLY A 136 -2.76 -4.43 5.62
C GLY A 136 -2.20 -5.42 4.59
N LYS A 137 -2.20 -5.08 3.29
CA LYS A 137 -1.63 -5.93 2.24
C LYS A 137 -0.11 -6.01 2.37
N THR A 138 0.55 -4.88 2.59
CA THR A 138 1.99 -4.81 2.84
C THR A 138 2.36 -5.52 4.14
N MET A 139 1.64 -5.27 5.23
CA MET A 139 1.94 -5.88 6.53
C MET A 139 1.71 -7.39 6.55
N ALA A 140 0.73 -7.92 5.82
CA ALA A 140 0.53 -9.36 5.67
C ALA A 140 1.69 -10.10 4.97
N LEU A 141 2.52 -9.37 4.22
CA LEU A 141 3.76 -9.91 3.63
C LEU A 141 4.95 -9.73 4.56
N LEU A 142 5.01 -8.62 5.28
CA LEU A 142 6.08 -8.32 6.24
C LEU A 142 6.00 -9.18 7.51
N THR A 143 4.82 -9.64 7.90
CA THR A 143 4.61 -10.49 9.09
C THR A 143 4.83 -11.99 8.83
N ARG A 144 5.34 -12.35 7.64
CA ARG A 144 5.77 -13.72 7.34
C ARG A 144 7.25 -13.89 7.66
N SER A 145 7.61 -14.82 8.54
CA SER A 145 9.02 -15.10 8.86
C SER A 145 9.84 -15.41 7.60
N GLY A 146 11.14 -15.12 7.61
CA GLY A 146 12.01 -15.22 6.44
C GLY A 146 12.38 -13.86 5.85
N ALA A 147 13.33 -13.85 4.92
CA ALA A 147 13.70 -12.61 4.23
C ALA A 147 12.56 -12.11 3.34
N PHE A 148 12.38 -10.79 3.32
CA PHE A 148 11.54 -10.14 2.35
C PHE A 148 12.34 -10.01 1.04
N GLN A 149 11.86 -10.65 -0.03
CA GLN A 149 12.54 -10.74 -1.33
C GLN A 149 11.53 -10.58 -2.47
N ASP A 150 12.02 -10.61 -3.70
CA ASP A 150 11.26 -10.44 -4.96
C ASP A 150 9.97 -11.27 -5.00
N ASP A 151 9.98 -12.51 -4.51
CA ASP A 151 8.80 -13.38 -4.52
C ASP A 151 7.63 -12.82 -3.68
N ARG A 152 7.91 -11.98 -2.67
CA ARG A 152 6.87 -11.26 -1.90
C ARG A 152 6.44 -9.99 -2.62
N LEU A 153 7.34 -9.31 -3.31
CA LEU A 153 7.01 -8.17 -4.16
C LEU A 153 6.10 -8.60 -5.31
N ASP A 154 6.41 -9.73 -5.96
CA ASP A 154 5.57 -10.33 -7.02
C ASP A 154 4.14 -10.59 -6.52
N ARG A 155 3.98 -11.15 -5.32
CA ARG A 155 2.65 -11.35 -4.71
C ARG A 155 1.94 -10.04 -4.38
N LEU A 156 2.69 -8.97 -4.07
CA LEU A 156 2.09 -7.65 -3.89
C LEU A 156 1.63 -7.10 -5.24
N ASP A 157 2.43 -7.28 -6.28
CA ASP A 157 2.17 -6.84 -7.64
C ASP A 157 0.95 -7.54 -8.25
N GLU A 158 0.73 -8.83 -7.96
CA GLU A 158 -0.53 -9.52 -8.26
C GLU A 158 -1.73 -8.79 -7.64
N SER A 159 -1.65 -8.41 -6.37
CA SER A 159 -2.75 -7.67 -5.72
C SER A 159 -2.92 -6.23 -6.23
N ILE A 160 -1.87 -5.64 -6.79
CA ILE A 160 -1.91 -4.34 -7.47
C ILE A 160 -2.60 -4.49 -8.82
N HIS A 161 -2.31 -5.57 -9.54
CA HIS A 161 -2.94 -5.87 -10.82
C HIS A 161 -4.46 -6.00 -10.68
N ASP A 162 -4.95 -6.75 -9.69
CA ASP A 162 -6.39 -6.84 -9.37
C ASP A 162 -7.05 -5.46 -9.19
N ARG A 163 -6.30 -4.50 -8.60
CA ARG A 163 -6.79 -3.13 -8.37
C ARG A 163 -6.80 -2.30 -9.65
N ILE A 164 -5.81 -2.48 -10.51
CA ILE A 164 -5.75 -1.83 -11.82
C ILE A 164 -6.94 -2.32 -12.68
N GLU A 165 -7.15 -3.63 -12.76
CA GLU A 165 -8.28 -4.23 -13.49
C GLU A 165 -9.63 -3.74 -12.96
N ALA A 166 -9.79 -3.62 -11.63
CA ALA A 166 -11.01 -3.05 -11.04
C ALA A 166 -11.20 -1.58 -11.45
N GLY A 167 -10.12 -0.79 -11.51
CA GLY A 167 -10.13 0.58 -12.01
C GLY A 167 -10.54 0.67 -13.49
N GLU A 168 -9.99 -0.19 -14.33
CA GLU A 168 -10.34 -0.29 -15.75
C GLU A 168 -11.79 -0.72 -15.94
N THR A 169 -12.28 -1.64 -15.11
CA THR A 169 -13.68 -2.07 -15.08
C THR A 169 -14.62 -0.89 -14.79
N LEU A 170 -14.27 -0.02 -13.83
CA LEU A 170 -15.05 1.20 -13.55
C LEU A 170 -15.17 2.07 -14.81
N LEU A 171 -14.05 2.33 -15.50
CA LEU A 171 -14.04 3.15 -16.71
C LEU A 171 -14.84 2.51 -17.85
N ALA A 172 -14.70 1.20 -18.03
CA ALA A 172 -15.44 0.45 -19.04
C ALA A 172 -16.96 0.50 -18.80
N VAL A 173 -17.40 0.41 -17.54
CA VAL A 173 -18.82 0.52 -17.17
C VAL A 173 -19.39 1.90 -17.46
N ILE A 174 -18.66 2.98 -17.14
CA ILE A 174 -19.10 4.36 -17.46
C ILE A 174 -19.31 4.49 -18.98
N ARG A 175 -18.33 4.02 -19.76
CA ARG A 175 -18.36 4.10 -21.23
C ARG A 175 -19.48 3.23 -21.83
N ALA A 176 -19.78 2.08 -21.23
CA ALA A 176 -20.85 1.19 -21.65
C ALA A 176 -22.23 1.82 -21.44
N LEU A 177 -22.46 2.43 -20.28
CA LEU A 177 -23.73 3.09 -19.97
C LEU A 177 -23.94 4.36 -20.80
N GLU A 178 -22.89 5.12 -21.08
CA GLU A 178 -22.95 6.24 -22.03
C GLU A 178 -23.36 5.75 -23.43
N ARG A 179 -22.75 4.65 -23.91
CA ARG A 179 -23.06 4.09 -25.22
C ARG A 179 -24.46 3.48 -25.32
N ALA A 180 -24.99 2.96 -24.21
CA ALA A 180 -26.36 2.44 -24.15
C ALA A 180 -27.39 3.54 -24.41
N ASP A 181 -27.06 4.81 -24.08
CA ASP A 181 -27.92 5.99 -24.26
C ASP A 181 -29.35 5.77 -23.70
N GLY A 182 -29.42 5.15 -22.52
CA GLY A 182 -30.67 4.70 -21.91
C GLY A 182 -30.47 3.88 -20.64
N VAL A 183 -31.58 3.32 -20.14
CA VAL A 183 -31.59 2.43 -18.96
C VAL A 183 -31.16 1.03 -19.38
N VAL A 184 -30.25 0.43 -18.61
CA VAL A 184 -29.81 -0.97 -18.73
C VAL A 184 -30.24 -1.72 -17.46
N GLU A 185 -30.99 -2.81 -17.59
CA GLU A 185 -31.70 -3.41 -16.45
C GLU A 185 -30.73 -4.12 -15.50
N THR A 186 -29.70 -4.78 -16.04
CA THR A 186 -28.83 -5.67 -15.26
C THR A 186 -27.34 -5.44 -15.47
N ALA A 187 -26.54 -5.83 -14.47
CA ALA A 187 -25.08 -5.84 -14.58
C ALA A 187 -24.58 -6.79 -15.67
N GLU A 188 -25.34 -7.83 -15.99
CA GLU A 188 -25.00 -8.77 -17.07
C GLU A 188 -25.16 -8.10 -18.44
N GLU A 189 -26.23 -7.33 -18.65
CA GLU A 189 -26.40 -6.53 -19.87
C GLU A 189 -25.32 -5.47 -20.03
N VAL A 190 -24.98 -4.75 -18.95
CA VAL A 190 -23.85 -3.80 -18.98
C VAL A 190 -22.57 -4.52 -19.37
N ARG A 191 -22.32 -5.71 -18.81
CA ARG A 191 -21.16 -6.54 -19.19
C ARG A 191 -21.19 -6.89 -20.68
N TRP A 192 -22.32 -7.27 -21.25
CA TRP A 192 -22.42 -7.56 -22.69
C TRP A 192 -22.07 -6.36 -23.56
N ILE A 193 -22.46 -5.15 -23.14
CA ILE A 193 -22.06 -3.91 -23.83
C ILE A 193 -20.54 -3.71 -23.72
N VAL A 194 -19.95 -3.90 -22.53
CA VAL A 194 -18.49 -3.84 -22.35
C VAL A 194 -17.77 -4.83 -23.26
N VAL A 195 -18.20 -6.10 -23.26
CA VAL A 195 -17.64 -7.15 -24.13
C VAL A 195 -17.76 -6.76 -25.60
N GLY A 196 -18.91 -6.20 -26.01
CA GLY A 196 -19.13 -5.75 -27.39
C GLY A 196 -18.30 -4.53 -27.81
N MET A 197 -17.72 -3.80 -26.86
CA MET A 197 -16.79 -2.69 -27.11
C MET A 197 -15.31 -3.08 -27.01
N ALA A 198 -15.00 -4.23 -26.41
CA ALA A 198 -13.63 -4.62 -26.15
C ALA A 198 -12.93 -5.11 -27.42
N ASP A 199 -11.71 -4.63 -27.64
CA ASP A 199 -10.81 -5.13 -28.69
C ASP A 199 -9.97 -6.33 -28.21
N SER A 200 -10.13 -6.73 -26.94
CA SER A 200 -9.39 -7.80 -26.26
C SER A 200 -10.32 -8.84 -25.65
N ASP A 201 -9.82 -10.07 -25.51
CA ASP A 201 -10.52 -11.15 -24.81
C ASP A 201 -10.59 -10.92 -23.29
N ASP A 202 -9.78 -10.00 -22.78
CA ASP A 202 -9.80 -9.62 -21.37
C ASP A 202 -11.01 -8.75 -21.08
N THR A 203 -12.00 -9.34 -20.40
CA THR A 203 -13.30 -8.72 -20.16
C THR A 203 -13.71 -8.91 -18.70
N PRO A 204 -14.28 -7.89 -18.07
CA PRO A 204 -14.61 -7.96 -16.66
C PRO A 204 -15.65 -9.05 -16.39
N THR A 205 -15.58 -9.65 -15.21
CA THR A 205 -16.61 -10.59 -14.75
C THR A 205 -17.92 -9.85 -14.45
N THR A 206 -19.05 -10.55 -14.46
CA THR A 206 -20.35 -9.95 -14.09
C THR A 206 -20.33 -9.39 -12.67
N GLU A 207 -19.59 -10.03 -11.76
CA GLU A 207 -19.41 -9.54 -10.39
C GLU A 207 -18.55 -8.27 -10.34
N GLY A 208 -17.50 -8.19 -11.15
CA GLY A 208 -16.70 -6.97 -11.31
C GLY A 208 -17.54 -5.80 -11.81
N VAL A 209 -18.37 -6.02 -12.84
CA VAL A 209 -19.31 -5.01 -13.35
C VAL A 209 -20.34 -4.60 -12.28
N ARG A 210 -20.88 -5.57 -11.53
CA ARG A 210 -21.82 -5.30 -10.43
C ARG A 210 -21.18 -4.43 -9.34
N SER A 211 -19.96 -4.76 -8.92
CA SER A 211 -19.22 -4.01 -7.91
C SER A 211 -18.91 -2.58 -8.39
N ALA A 212 -18.52 -2.44 -9.66
CA ALA A 212 -18.31 -1.15 -10.29
C ALA A 212 -19.60 -0.30 -10.31
N LEU A 213 -20.72 -0.87 -10.73
CA LEU A 213 -22.03 -0.19 -10.71
C LEU A 213 -22.44 0.25 -9.31
N GLN A 214 -22.20 -0.57 -8.28
CA GLN A 214 -22.50 -0.20 -6.89
C GLN A 214 -21.69 1.02 -6.43
N LEU A 215 -20.39 1.07 -6.75
CA LEU A 215 -19.55 2.21 -6.39
C LEU A 215 -19.94 3.46 -7.18
N LEU A 216 -20.13 3.34 -8.49
CA LEU A 216 -20.48 4.46 -9.37
C LEU A 216 -21.87 5.04 -9.06
N ALA A 217 -22.78 4.20 -8.55
CA ALA A 217 -24.10 4.63 -8.09
C ALA A 217 -24.12 5.19 -6.66
N HIS A 218 -23.00 5.12 -5.95
CA HIS A 218 -22.92 5.70 -4.62
C HIS A 218 -23.10 7.22 -4.68
N PRO A 219 -23.89 7.86 -3.78
CA PRO A 219 -24.16 9.30 -3.83
C PRO A 219 -22.92 10.20 -3.79
N SER A 220 -21.82 9.73 -3.20
CA SER A 220 -20.55 10.46 -3.17
C SER A 220 -19.80 10.45 -4.51
N VAL A 221 -20.18 9.58 -5.45
CA VAL A 221 -19.62 9.48 -6.80
C VAL A 221 -20.64 9.97 -7.84
N GLY A 222 -21.84 9.40 -7.83
CA GLY A 222 -23.00 9.93 -8.57
C GLY A 222 -22.91 9.83 -10.09
N VAL A 223 -22.04 8.97 -10.63
CA VAL A 223 -21.83 8.78 -12.09
C VAL A 223 -22.93 7.91 -12.70
N VAL A 224 -23.48 7.01 -11.89
CA VAL A 224 -24.57 6.12 -12.28
C VAL A 224 -25.77 6.39 -11.38
N GLU A 225 -26.96 6.36 -11.96
CA GLU A 225 -28.19 6.30 -11.19
C GLU A 225 -28.74 4.88 -11.25
N ARG A 226 -29.17 4.39 -10.09
CA ARG A 226 -29.85 3.09 -9.97
C ARG A 226 -31.26 3.30 -9.45
N ASP A 227 -32.24 2.86 -10.21
CA ASP A 227 -33.65 2.84 -9.83
C ASP A 227 -34.27 1.43 -10.02
N GLU A 228 -35.60 1.32 -9.98
CA GLU A 228 -36.32 0.06 -10.20
C GLU A 228 -36.17 -0.47 -11.63
N ALA A 229 -35.93 0.41 -12.61
CA ALA A 229 -35.80 0.05 -14.02
C ALA A 229 -34.38 -0.37 -14.39
N GLY A 230 -33.36 0.04 -13.63
CA GLY A 230 -31.99 -0.43 -13.80
C GLY A 230 -30.95 0.64 -13.53
N TYR A 231 -29.91 0.65 -14.38
CA TYR A 231 -28.76 1.54 -14.31
C TYR A 231 -28.75 2.49 -15.51
N ARG A 232 -28.44 3.76 -15.28
CA ARG A 232 -28.17 4.73 -16.35
C ARG A 232 -27.03 5.66 -15.97
N ALA A 233 -26.26 6.11 -16.96
CA ALA A 233 -25.28 7.16 -16.75
C ALA A 233 -26.01 8.49 -16.45
N THR A 234 -25.49 9.27 -15.49
CA THR A 234 -26.02 10.61 -15.17
C THR A 234 -25.31 11.72 -15.96
N THR A 235 -24.19 11.37 -16.59
CA THR A 235 -23.28 12.30 -17.26
C THR A 235 -22.47 11.59 -18.36
N ASP A 236 -21.79 12.36 -19.23
CA ASP A 236 -20.83 11.82 -20.20
C ASP A 236 -19.59 11.17 -19.55
N TYR A 237 -18.86 10.38 -20.34
CA TYR A 237 -17.68 9.64 -19.88
C TYR A 237 -16.60 10.56 -19.29
N GLY A 238 -16.33 11.70 -19.93
CA GLY A 238 -15.26 12.61 -19.51
C GLY A 238 -15.52 13.16 -18.10
N ASN A 239 -16.75 13.62 -17.85
CA ASN A 239 -17.15 14.10 -16.53
C ASN A 239 -17.30 12.93 -15.52
N GLY A 240 -17.75 11.75 -15.97
CA GLY A 240 -17.80 10.55 -15.13
C GLY A 240 -16.44 10.15 -14.56
N VAL A 241 -15.38 10.21 -15.38
CA VAL A 241 -14.00 9.99 -14.92
C VAL A 241 -13.57 11.03 -13.89
N GLN A 242 -13.89 12.31 -14.11
CA GLN A 242 -13.56 13.38 -13.17
C GLN A 242 -14.24 13.19 -11.81
N LEU A 243 -15.50 12.74 -11.78
CA LEU A 243 -16.22 12.45 -10.54
C LEU A 243 -15.62 11.27 -9.75
N VAL A 244 -15.17 10.22 -10.43
CA VAL A 244 -14.47 9.11 -9.76
C VAL A 244 -13.14 9.58 -9.16
N GLN A 245 -12.38 10.41 -9.90
CA GLN A 245 -11.10 10.94 -9.43
C GLN A 245 -11.27 11.91 -8.25
N SER A 246 -12.34 12.71 -8.23
CA SER A 246 -12.61 13.68 -7.17
C SER A 246 -13.12 13.06 -5.87
N LEU A 247 -13.44 11.76 -5.85
CA LEU A 247 -13.86 11.07 -4.63
C LEU A 247 -12.82 11.23 -3.50
N GLY A 248 -11.53 11.23 -3.84
CA GLY A 248 -10.44 11.48 -2.90
C GLY A 248 -10.44 12.89 -2.29
N ASP A 249 -10.97 13.88 -3.02
CA ASP A 249 -11.04 15.27 -2.56
C ASP A 249 -12.23 15.53 -1.64
N ILE A 250 -13.32 14.75 -1.80
CA ILE A 250 -14.54 14.85 -0.99
C ILE A 250 -14.33 14.26 0.41
N VAL A 251 -13.61 13.13 0.49
CA VAL A 251 -13.35 12.42 1.76
C VAL A 251 -12.11 13.01 2.44
N GLN A 252 -12.23 14.21 2.99
CA GLN A 252 -11.18 14.79 3.83
C GLN A 252 -11.37 14.38 5.30
N SER A 253 -10.26 14.06 5.98
CA SER A 253 -10.30 13.89 7.44
C SER A 253 -10.63 15.25 8.10
N PRO A 254 -11.61 15.32 9.02
CA PRO A 254 -11.80 16.50 9.82
C PRO A 254 -10.60 16.67 10.77
N GLY A 255 -9.68 17.58 10.45
CA GLY A 255 -8.74 18.16 11.42
C GLY A 255 -7.25 18.03 11.13
N THR A 256 -6.74 18.91 10.26
CA THR A 256 -5.53 19.69 10.58
C THR A 256 -5.88 21.17 10.39
N THR A 257 -6.83 21.67 11.18
CA THR A 257 -6.92 23.10 11.39
C THR A 257 -5.71 23.51 12.23
N ASP A 258 -4.77 24.14 11.55
CA ASP A 258 -3.62 24.87 12.06
C ASP A 258 -3.99 25.63 13.36
N ASN A 259 -3.55 25.11 14.50
CA ASN A 259 -3.68 25.81 15.77
C ASN A 259 -2.47 26.74 15.95
N SER A 260 -2.34 27.71 15.04
CA SER A 260 -1.46 28.87 15.18
C SER A 260 -2.32 30.07 15.57
N GLY A 261 -2.71 30.12 16.84
CA GLY A 261 -3.55 31.20 17.35
C GLY A 261 -3.76 31.19 18.86
N LYS A 262 -2.69 31.44 19.63
CA LYS A 262 -2.68 32.35 20.78
C LYS A 262 -1.29 32.50 21.37
#